data_AF-A0A4P9XWZ0-F1
#
_entry.id   AF-A0A4P9XWZ0-F1
#
_cell.length_a   1.000
_cell.length_b   1.000
_cell.length_c   1.000
_cell.angle_alpha   90.00
_cell.angle_beta   90.00
_cell.angle_gamma   90.00
#
_symmetry.space_group_name_H-M   'P 1'
#
loop_
_entity.id
_entity.type
_entity.pdbx_description
1 polymer ?
#
loop_
_entity_poly.entity_id
_entity_poly.type
_entity_poly.pdbx_seq_one_letter_code
_entity_poly.pdbx_strand_id
1 'polypeptide(L)'
;MDGYTARCTAVLQQRMLAAVVHVALFTYGYLYLWQMNVFTDGFDLLLNVFSIGQLFGTAFALAPLLALLVYRKFSLQDCSELGRVFSQLLTLRAGLAFGVYTASAVLISKSYYSISGSQYANIFYRDQYTNKYVVNDGTLYVYWHAVVLGIVYGGRHIITQRDHIRFTMTQQTRYFALKGRLPTIMASAWRGSLRFTRSFLIAYLLLGPATYAIVQSTIGFVVGALDAGGSRFGHLWNIPLLLRSTLAGVLCVVCWETVNELFEVYFTEPVSVSLECDKPFAALASGLRCAEKALIQRLAFLELWRLARFDQQWRVALFADVESRPTGWRQVCDACLDALEEFRSGLTGVPAAKPAPPVEPSKPAVLRDRPATRVKQADIYVTKRRNRPAAKKTGTLPPAPGAGFLGRMRSWMAAMLENLLAQWPAGRRLVWSRLACQASQPFADMERHIWAAQSLSALSAASYREDRYGGVQRDVPRILECYLACIVALEASIATSPLRALDTVRGDLDHAQIVHRQTLAMLDVLHGCVYEVTNTFYETLRVFEFPPAVTQRLQRYLEFRAA
;
A
#
# COMPACT_ATOMS: atom_id res chain seq x y z
N MET A 1 13.99 -20.00 23.53
CA MET A 1 12.93 -19.05 23.14
C MET A 1 13.32 -18.33 21.85
N ASP A 2 13.93 -19.06 20.90
CA ASP A 2 14.56 -18.45 19.72
C ASP A 2 13.67 -18.65 18.51
N GLY A 3 12.46 -18.10 18.58
CA GLY A 3 11.51 -18.14 17.48
C GLY A 3 11.93 -17.23 16.34
N TYR A 4 11.58 -17.61 15.11
CA TYR A 4 11.79 -16.78 13.91
C TYR A 4 11.28 -15.35 14.08
N THR A 5 10.12 -15.22 14.74
CA THR A 5 9.48 -13.94 15.04
C THR A 5 10.34 -13.04 15.93
N ALA A 6 10.97 -13.59 16.97
CA ALA A 6 11.81 -12.81 17.90
C ALA A 6 13.04 -12.25 17.18
N ARG A 7 13.76 -13.09 16.44
CA ARG A 7 14.94 -12.65 15.67
C ARG A 7 14.58 -11.68 14.55
N CYS A 8 13.51 -11.95 13.80
CA CYS A 8 13.01 -11.03 12.79
C CYS A 8 12.62 -9.66 13.39
N THR A 9 12.00 -9.64 14.58
CA THR A 9 11.70 -8.38 15.26
C THR A 9 12.94 -7.60 15.68
N ALA A 10 14.01 -8.28 16.11
CA ALA A 10 15.28 -7.62 16.44
C ALA A 10 15.91 -6.97 15.18
N VAL A 11 15.93 -7.68 14.05
CA VAL A 11 16.40 -7.14 12.76
C VAL A 11 15.56 -5.93 12.33
N LEU A 12 14.24 -5.99 12.47
CA LEU A 12 13.35 -4.87 12.15
C LEU A 12 13.56 -3.65 13.06
N GLN A 13 13.86 -3.87 14.34
CA GLN A 13 14.21 -2.78 15.27
C GLN A 13 15.52 -2.10 14.85
N GLN A 14 16.54 -2.88 14.49
CA GLN A 14 17.82 -2.35 14.01
C GLN A 14 17.63 -1.55 12.71
N ARG A 15 16.80 -2.03 11.79
CA ARG A 15 16.44 -1.33 10.55
C ARG A 15 15.68 -0.03 10.82
N MET A 16 14.78 -0.01 11.80
CA MET A 16 14.08 1.21 12.20
C MET A 16 15.06 2.26 12.73
N LEU A 17 16.03 1.86 13.55
CA LEU A 17 17.08 2.76 14.04
C LEU A 17 17.92 3.30 12.87
N ALA A 18 18.34 2.43 11.96
CA ALA A 18 19.05 2.85 10.75
C ALA A 18 18.23 3.84 9.91
N ALA A 19 16.93 3.60 9.72
CA ALA A 19 16.05 4.52 9.00
C ALA A 19 15.95 5.90 9.67
N VAL A 20 15.86 5.94 11.01
CA VAL A 20 15.86 7.20 11.78
C VAL A 20 17.16 7.99 11.54
N VAL A 21 18.31 7.32 11.59
CA VAL A 21 19.61 7.96 11.32
C VAL A 21 19.68 8.50 9.90
N HIS A 22 19.23 7.73 8.91
CA HIS A 22 19.26 8.18 7.51
C HIS A 22 18.28 9.32 7.22
N VAL A 23 17.12 9.33 7.88
CA VAL A 23 16.20 10.47 7.82
C VAL A 23 16.84 11.70 8.45
N ALA A 24 17.50 11.58 9.60
CA ALA A 24 18.21 12.71 10.21
C ALA A 24 19.31 13.27 9.29
N LEU A 25 20.16 12.40 8.73
CA LEU A 25 21.21 12.79 7.78
C LEU A 25 20.64 13.44 6.52
N PHE A 26 19.56 12.86 5.95
CA PHE A 26 18.89 13.41 4.78
C PHE A 26 18.30 14.79 5.06
N THR A 27 17.56 14.93 6.17
CA THR A 27 16.90 16.20 6.51
C THR A 27 17.92 17.31 6.73
N TYR A 28 19.01 16.99 7.43
CA TYR A 28 20.10 17.91 7.66
C TYR A 28 20.79 18.33 6.35
N GLY A 29 21.22 17.36 5.54
CA GLY A 29 21.88 17.64 4.26
C GLY A 29 20.97 18.38 3.27
N TYR A 30 19.68 18.06 3.26
CA TYR A 30 18.71 18.71 2.37
C TYR A 30 18.41 20.15 2.76
N LEU A 31 18.22 20.43 4.05
CA LEU A 31 18.05 21.82 4.54
C LEU A 31 19.31 22.65 4.29
N TYR A 32 20.48 22.07 4.53
CA TYR A 32 21.75 22.71 4.23
C TYR A 32 21.89 23.04 2.74
N LEU A 33 21.66 22.07 1.85
CA LEU A 33 21.68 22.29 0.39
C LEU A 33 20.73 23.39 -0.08
N TRP A 34 19.60 23.56 0.60
CA TRP A 34 18.61 24.57 0.23
C TRP A 34 19.04 26.00 0.63
N GLN A 35 19.93 26.11 1.61
CA GLN A 35 20.45 27.40 2.08
C GLN A 35 21.73 27.79 1.38
N MET A 36 22.40 26.81 0.75
CA MET A 36 23.65 26.99 0.04
C MET A 36 23.47 27.99 -1.09
N ASN A 37 24.03 29.18 -0.89
CA ASN A 37 24.09 30.18 -1.91
C ASN A 37 25.48 30.08 -2.56
N VAL A 38 25.57 29.18 -3.54
CA VAL A 38 26.83 28.70 -4.17
C VAL A 38 27.72 29.85 -4.65
N PHE A 39 27.14 31.02 -4.93
CA PHE A 39 27.85 32.18 -5.45
C PHE A 39 28.40 33.13 -4.36
N THR A 40 27.96 33.03 -3.10
CA THR A 40 28.37 33.96 -2.04
C THR A 40 29.26 33.33 -0.97
N ASP A 41 29.14 32.03 -0.70
CA ASP A 41 29.58 31.48 0.60
C ASP A 41 30.97 30.79 0.60
N GLY A 42 31.65 30.65 -0.55
CA GLY A 42 33.07 30.26 -0.65
C GLY A 42 33.52 29.11 0.28
N PHE A 43 34.56 29.36 1.12
CA PHE A 43 35.11 28.40 2.10
C PHE A 43 34.37 28.42 3.45
N ASP A 44 33.65 29.50 3.75
CA ASP A 44 32.78 29.63 4.94
C ASP A 44 31.66 28.58 4.95
N LEU A 45 31.40 28.01 3.78
CA LEU A 45 30.54 26.88 3.52
C LEU A 45 30.78 25.71 4.49
N LEU A 46 32.04 25.30 4.71
CA LEU A 46 32.38 24.19 5.62
C LEU A 46 32.16 24.54 7.10
N LEU A 47 32.39 25.80 7.48
CA LEU A 47 32.19 26.26 8.86
C LEU A 47 30.70 26.44 9.19
N ASN A 48 29.91 26.85 8.20
CA ASN A 48 28.46 27.03 8.32
C ASN A 48 27.69 25.71 8.47
N VAL A 49 28.30 24.57 8.13
CA VAL A 49 27.77 23.22 8.43
C VAL A 49 27.46 23.12 9.93
N PHE A 50 28.38 23.53 10.81
CA PHE A 50 28.23 23.40 12.26
C PHE A 50 27.55 24.59 12.95
N SER A 51 26.92 25.49 12.18
CA SER A 51 26.25 26.65 12.76
C SER A 51 25.12 26.23 13.70
N ILE A 52 25.10 26.83 14.90
CA ILE A 52 24.12 26.56 15.94
C ILE A 52 22.68 26.76 15.41
N GLY A 53 22.46 27.81 14.61
CA GLY A 53 21.17 28.08 13.99
C GLY A 53 20.70 26.96 13.05
N GLN A 54 21.63 26.31 12.35
CA GLN A 54 21.33 25.18 11.47
C GLN A 54 21.00 23.92 12.25
N LEU A 55 21.74 23.64 13.32
CA LEU A 55 21.47 22.50 14.19
C LEU A 55 20.10 22.62 14.86
N PHE A 56 19.74 23.79 15.39
CA PHE A 56 18.40 23.99 15.96
C PHE A 56 17.31 23.96 14.88
N GLY A 57 17.52 24.62 13.74
CA GLY A 57 16.56 24.63 12.64
C GLY A 57 16.26 23.23 12.10
N THR A 58 17.30 22.42 11.93
CA THR A 58 17.20 21.03 11.49
C THR A 58 16.55 20.14 12.56
N ALA A 59 16.86 20.33 13.85
CA ALA A 59 16.18 19.62 14.94
C ALA A 59 14.67 19.89 14.97
N PHE A 60 14.26 21.15 14.77
CA PHE A 60 12.84 21.53 14.69
C PHE A 60 12.13 20.91 13.47
N ALA A 61 12.81 20.80 12.34
CA ALA A 61 12.28 20.15 11.14
C ALA A 61 12.28 18.60 11.26
N LEU A 62 13.23 18.02 12.00
CA LEU A 62 13.38 16.59 12.17
C LEU A 62 12.31 16.00 13.09
N ALA A 63 11.97 16.67 14.20
CA ALA A 63 10.98 16.19 15.17
C ALA A 63 9.66 15.71 14.54
N PRO A 64 8.98 16.47 13.66
CA PRO A 64 7.75 16.00 13.03
C PRO A 64 7.98 14.92 11.95
N LEU A 65 9.15 14.85 11.31
CA LEU A 65 9.48 13.76 10.39
C LEU A 65 9.71 12.43 11.14
N LEU A 66 10.27 12.49 12.34
CA LEU A 66 10.35 11.32 13.23
C LEU A 66 8.96 10.90 13.71
N ALA A 67 8.09 11.87 14.02
CA ALA A 67 6.69 11.57 14.33
C ALA A 67 5.96 10.89 13.15
N LEU A 68 6.26 11.24 11.90
CA LEU A 68 5.75 10.55 10.72
C LEU A 68 6.25 9.10 10.61
N LEU A 69 7.54 8.85 10.86
CA LEU A 69 8.08 7.47 10.87
C LEU A 69 7.40 6.61 11.93
N VAL A 70 7.21 7.17 13.13
CA VAL A 70 6.53 6.50 14.23
C VAL A 70 5.05 6.27 13.91
N TYR A 71 4.37 7.28 13.38
CA TYR A 71 2.99 7.16 12.89
C TYR A 71 2.88 6.02 11.87
N ARG A 72 3.79 5.95 10.90
CA ARG A 72 3.75 4.92 9.87
C ARG A 72 3.94 3.52 10.45
N LYS A 73 4.85 3.35 11.42
CA LYS A 73 5.02 2.07 12.14
C LYS A 73 3.72 1.64 12.84
N PHE A 74 3.00 2.58 13.46
CA PHE A 74 1.73 2.29 14.14
C PHE A 74 0.54 2.11 13.18
N SER A 75 0.57 2.76 12.02
CA SER A 75 -0.49 2.71 11.01
C SER A 75 -0.28 1.61 9.97
N LEU A 76 0.67 0.69 10.16
CA LEU A 76 0.79 -0.52 9.35
C LEU A 76 -0.52 -1.30 9.41
N GLN A 77 -1.30 -1.24 8.33
CA GLN A 77 -2.61 -1.88 8.23
C GLN A 77 -2.54 -3.14 7.38
N ASP A 78 -3.19 -4.19 7.86
CA ASP A 78 -3.59 -5.34 7.06
C ASP A 78 -4.76 -4.97 6.14
N CYS A 79 -4.83 -5.62 4.98
CA CYS A 79 -5.61 -5.23 3.80
C CYS A 79 -7.15 -5.30 3.94
N SER A 80 -7.68 -5.49 5.15
CA SER A 80 -9.10 -5.77 5.39
C SER A 80 -10.05 -4.58 5.21
N GLU A 81 -9.53 -3.34 5.12
CA GLU A 81 -10.38 -2.13 5.16
C GLU A 81 -10.44 -1.29 3.86
N LEU A 82 -9.74 -1.71 2.79
CA LEU A 82 -9.64 -1.01 1.49
C LEU A 82 -11.00 -0.51 0.95
N GLY A 83 -12.10 -1.23 1.16
CA GLY A 83 -13.43 -0.85 0.66
C GLY A 83 -14.09 0.39 1.30
N ARG A 84 -13.52 0.99 2.35
CA ARG A 84 -14.16 2.06 3.14
C ARG A 84 -13.37 3.38 3.25
N VAL A 85 -12.73 3.83 2.17
CA VAL A 85 -11.92 5.08 2.10
C VAL A 85 -12.59 6.27 2.80
N PHE A 86 -13.88 6.54 2.55
CA PHE A 86 -14.58 7.67 3.19
C PHE A 86 -14.81 7.49 4.69
N SER A 87 -15.10 6.27 5.14
CA SER A 87 -15.24 6.01 6.58
C SER A 87 -13.88 6.04 7.30
N GLN A 88 -12.80 5.72 6.56
CA GLN A 88 -11.42 5.77 7.05
C GLN A 88 -10.96 7.21 7.27
N LEU A 89 -11.32 8.15 6.38
CA LEU A 89 -11.01 9.59 6.54
C LEU A 89 -11.55 10.18 7.86
N LEU A 90 -12.65 9.63 8.38
CA LEU A 90 -13.25 10.04 9.66
C LEU A 90 -12.75 9.24 10.88
N THR A 91 -11.75 8.37 10.72
CA THR A 91 -11.18 7.63 11.85
C THR A 91 -10.17 8.46 12.63
N LEU A 92 -9.99 8.14 13.92
CA LEU A 92 -8.95 8.75 14.75
C LEU A 92 -7.55 8.63 14.13
N ARG A 93 -7.26 7.51 13.45
CA ARG A 93 -5.99 7.29 12.74
C ARG A 93 -5.78 8.25 11.57
N ALA A 94 -6.83 8.51 10.79
CA ALA A 94 -6.78 9.53 9.74
C ALA A 94 -6.59 10.93 10.34
N GLY A 95 -7.29 11.23 11.44
CA GLY A 95 -7.10 12.47 12.20
C GLY A 95 -5.65 12.67 12.65
N LEU A 96 -5.00 11.62 13.17
CA LEU A 96 -3.57 11.63 13.50
C LEU A 96 -2.70 11.86 12.26
N ALA A 97 -3.02 11.23 11.12
CA ALA A 97 -2.30 11.45 9.86
C ALA A 97 -2.34 12.94 9.46
N PHE A 98 -3.54 13.52 9.42
CA PHE A 98 -3.73 14.94 9.11
C PHE A 98 -2.98 15.83 10.11
N GLY A 99 -3.06 15.53 11.41
CA GLY A 99 -2.36 16.27 12.46
C GLY A 99 -0.84 16.24 12.31
N VAL A 100 -0.25 15.07 12.08
CA VAL A 100 1.20 14.94 11.94
C VAL A 100 1.69 15.61 10.64
N TYR A 101 0.99 15.42 9.51
CA TYR A 101 1.36 16.07 8.25
C TYR A 101 1.22 17.60 8.34
N THR A 102 0.15 18.12 8.94
CA THR A 102 -0.02 19.58 9.12
C THR A 102 1.02 20.18 10.08
N ALA A 103 1.26 19.55 11.22
CA ALA A 103 2.30 19.98 12.15
C ALA A 103 3.68 19.98 11.48
N SER A 104 3.99 18.94 10.70
CA SER A 104 5.24 18.84 9.94
C SER A 104 5.37 19.95 8.90
N ALA A 105 4.31 20.27 8.15
CA ALA A 105 4.32 21.32 7.14
C ALA A 105 4.60 22.69 7.77
N VAL A 106 3.95 22.98 8.89
CA VAL A 106 4.10 24.25 9.61
C VAL A 106 5.51 24.42 10.18
N LEU A 107 6.08 23.36 10.79
CA LEU A 107 7.42 23.42 11.38
C LEU A 107 8.53 23.47 10.33
N ILE A 108 8.39 22.72 9.24
CA ILE A 108 9.34 22.77 8.11
C ILE A 108 9.26 24.13 7.42
N SER A 109 8.06 24.66 7.20
CA SER A 109 7.91 26.01 6.63
C SER A 109 8.48 27.07 7.58
N LYS A 110 8.20 26.99 8.89
CA LYS A 110 8.73 27.93 9.88
C LYS A 110 10.27 27.91 9.94
N SER A 111 10.87 26.72 9.96
CA SER A 111 12.34 26.59 9.95
C SER A 111 12.94 27.17 8.67
N TYR A 112 12.35 26.91 7.50
CA TYR A 112 12.78 27.50 6.24
C TYR A 112 12.78 29.04 6.27
N TYR A 113 11.67 29.67 6.66
CA TYR A 113 11.58 31.13 6.69
C TYR A 113 12.41 31.77 7.81
N SER A 114 12.55 31.09 8.96
CA SER A 114 13.40 31.54 10.07
C SER A 114 14.87 31.55 9.69
N ILE A 115 15.35 30.51 9.00
CA ILE A 115 16.77 30.41 8.61
C ILE A 115 17.09 31.36 7.46
N SER A 116 16.14 31.58 6.53
CA SER A 116 16.30 32.57 5.45
C SER A 116 16.33 34.03 5.93
N GLY A 117 16.10 34.30 7.23
CA GLY A 117 16.08 35.65 7.79
C GLY A 117 14.95 36.54 7.23
N SER A 118 13.93 35.93 6.63
CA SER A 118 12.86 36.68 5.97
C SER A 118 11.92 37.35 6.97
N GLN A 119 11.36 38.49 6.60
CA GLN A 119 10.30 39.17 7.36
C GLN A 119 9.06 38.29 7.56
N TYR A 120 8.93 37.20 6.78
CA TYR A 120 7.82 36.27 6.83
C TYR A 120 7.93 35.21 7.95
N ALA A 121 8.99 35.24 8.76
CA ALA A 121 9.13 34.35 9.92
C ALA A 121 8.33 34.84 11.16
N ASN A 122 8.11 36.16 11.27
CA ASN A 122 7.51 36.78 12.45
C ASN A 122 6.03 37.11 12.20
N ILE A 123 5.16 36.57 13.05
CA ILE A 123 3.69 36.77 12.97
C ILE A 123 3.32 38.25 13.11
N PHE A 124 4.07 38.97 13.94
CA PHE A 124 3.86 40.39 14.19
C PHE A 124 5.03 41.19 13.64
N TYR A 125 4.71 42.32 13.02
CA TYR A 125 5.69 43.36 12.74
C TYR A 125 5.21 44.67 13.36
N ARG A 126 6.16 45.55 13.67
CA ARG A 126 5.86 46.88 14.16
C ARG A 126 5.68 47.78 12.95
N ASP A 127 4.50 48.38 12.82
CA ASP A 127 4.22 49.34 11.75
C ASP A 127 5.00 50.63 11.99
N GLN A 128 5.58 51.19 10.92
CA GLN A 128 6.43 52.38 11.00
C GLN A 128 5.63 53.66 11.30
N TYR A 129 4.36 53.70 10.90
CA TYR A 129 3.52 54.90 11.00
C TYR A 129 2.73 54.93 12.30
N THR A 130 2.09 53.80 12.66
CA THR A 130 1.25 53.73 13.86
C THR A 130 2.02 53.29 15.11
N ASN A 131 3.26 52.81 14.97
CA ASN A 131 4.11 52.28 16.03
C ASN A 131 3.47 51.16 16.87
N LYS A 132 2.37 50.59 16.35
CA LYS A 132 1.62 49.48 16.93
C LYS A 132 2.03 48.17 16.27
N TYR A 133 1.76 47.06 16.95
CA TYR A 133 1.94 45.74 16.36
C TYR A 133 0.78 45.45 15.41
N VAL A 134 1.13 45.03 14.20
CA VAL A 134 0.18 44.59 13.17
C VAL A 134 0.51 43.16 12.79
N VAL A 135 -0.52 42.36 12.49
CA VAL A 135 -0.37 41.00 11.99
C VAL A 135 0.23 41.06 10.58
N ASN A 136 1.26 40.26 10.33
CA ASN A 136 1.90 40.22 9.03
C ASN A 136 1.09 39.34 8.06
N ASP A 137 0.43 39.96 7.08
CA ASP A 137 -0.32 39.30 6.00
C ASP A 137 0.48 38.21 5.28
N GLY A 138 1.77 38.46 5.04
CA GLY A 138 2.67 37.51 4.37
C GLY A 138 2.91 36.26 5.20
N THR A 139 3.04 36.39 6.52
CA THR A 139 3.17 35.21 7.41
C THR A 139 1.89 34.40 7.46
N LEU A 140 0.74 35.08 7.50
CA LEU A 140 -0.55 34.40 7.51
C LEU A 140 -0.74 33.58 6.24
N TYR A 141 -0.40 34.14 5.08
CA TYR A 141 -0.40 33.42 3.81
C TYR A 141 0.50 32.17 3.85
N VAL A 142 1.73 32.31 4.34
CA VAL A 142 2.69 31.19 4.43
C VAL A 142 2.18 30.08 5.34
N TYR A 143 1.69 30.42 6.54
CA TYR A 143 1.15 29.42 7.47
C TYR A 143 -0.11 28.75 6.92
N TRP A 144 -1.01 29.51 6.29
CA TRP A 144 -2.21 28.94 5.68
C TRP A 144 -1.86 28.00 4.51
N HIS A 145 -0.88 28.38 3.68
CA HIS A 145 -0.35 27.52 2.62
C HIS A 145 0.19 26.20 3.19
N ALA A 146 0.97 26.25 4.27
CA ALA A 146 1.52 25.06 4.93
C ALA A 146 0.42 24.16 5.54
N VAL A 147 -0.57 24.74 6.22
CA VAL A 147 -1.70 23.99 6.81
C VAL A 147 -2.50 23.29 5.73
N VAL A 148 -2.91 24.00 4.67
CA VAL A 148 -3.69 23.41 3.58
C VAL A 148 -2.87 22.35 2.84
N LEU A 149 -1.56 22.55 2.66
CA LEU A 149 -0.68 21.57 2.04
C LEU A 149 -0.63 20.27 2.87
N GLY A 150 -0.50 20.37 4.19
CA GLY A 150 -0.51 19.22 5.10
C GLY A 150 -1.83 18.46 5.08
N ILE A 151 -2.97 19.15 5.04
CA ILE A 151 -4.30 18.52 4.95
C ILE A 151 -4.45 17.78 3.62
N VAL A 152 -4.12 18.45 2.50
CA VAL A 152 -4.25 17.85 1.17
C VAL A 152 -3.33 16.64 1.01
N TYR A 153 -2.09 16.72 1.51
CA TYR A 153 -1.16 15.60 1.46
C TYR A 153 -1.57 14.46 2.40
N GLY A 154 -2.06 14.74 3.61
CA GLY A 154 -2.62 13.74 4.51
C GLY A 154 -3.80 12.99 3.88
N GLY A 155 -4.67 13.70 3.15
CA GLY A 155 -5.75 13.09 2.40
C GLY A 155 -5.24 12.21 1.26
N ARG A 156 -4.24 12.69 0.51
CA ARG A 156 -3.56 11.91 -0.53
C ARG A 156 -2.91 10.64 0.02
N HIS A 157 -2.25 10.71 1.18
CA HIS A 157 -1.62 9.56 1.85
C HIS A 157 -2.63 8.44 2.12
N ILE A 158 -3.81 8.79 2.65
CA ILE A 158 -4.89 7.85 2.93
C ILE A 158 -5.49 7.29 1.64
N ILE A 159 -5.81 8.15 0.66
CA ILE A 159 -6.41 7.75 -0.61
C ILE A 159 -5.49 6.81 -1.40
N THR A 160 -4.18 7.06 -1.36
CA THR A 160 -3.18 6.21 -2.04
C THR A 160 -2.75 4.99 -1.23
N GLN A 161 -3.26 4.85 0.00
CA GLN A 161 -2.98 3.73 0.91
C GLN A 161 -1.48 3.48 1.11
N ARG A 162 -0.74 4.56 1.35
CA ARG A 162 0.71 4.53 1.62
C ARG A 162 1.09 3.77 2.90
N ASP A 163 0.11 3.49 3.76
CA ASP A 163 0.25 2.67 4.96
C ASP A 163 0.47 1.18 4.64
N HIS A 164 0.09 0.74 3.44
CA HIS A 164 0.38 -0.61 2.98
C HIS A 164 1.78 -0.67 2.34
N ILE A 165 2.65 -1.50 2.91
CA ILE A 165 3.98 -1.75 2.34
C ILE A 165 3.83 -2.63 1.10
N ARG A 166 4.34 -2.13 -0.03
CA ARG A 166 4.45 -2.88 -1.29
C ARG A 166 5.88 -3.39 -1.42
N PHE A 167 6.06 -4.69 -1.57
CA PHE A 167 7.35 -5.27 -1.90
C PHE A 167 7.56 -5.24 -3.40
N THR A 168 8.65 -4.61 -3.83
CA THR A 168 9.01 -4.67 -5.25
C THR A 168 9.47 -6.09 -5.60
N MET A 169 8.87 -6.66 -6.65
CA MET A 169 9.26 -7.97 -7.18
C MET A 169 10.75 -8.04 -7.52
N THR A 170 11.30 -6.94 -8.02
CA THR A 170 12.74 -6.78 -8.18
C THR A 170 13.37 -6.31 -6.88
N GLN A 171 14.16 -7.19 -6.30
CA GLN A 171 14.90 -6.92 -5.08
C GLN A 171 16.20 -6.19 -5.44
N GLN A 172 16.31 -4.93 -5.04
CA GLN A 172 17.49 -4.09 -5.25
C GLN A 172 18.17 -3.82 -3.91
N THR A 173 19.49 -3.58 -3.92
CA THR A 173 20.18 -3.10 -2.73
C THR A 173 19.74 -1.68 -2.40
N ARG A 174 19.82 -1.31 -1.12
CA ARG A 174 19.24 -0.06 -0.55
C ARG A 174 19.59 1.18 -1.36
N TYR A 175 20.87 1.31 -1.73
CA TYR A 175 21.38 2.45 -2.47
C TYR A 175 20.75 2.58 -3.86
N PHE A 176 20.69 1.48 -4.63
CA PHE A 176 20.15 1.51 -5.98
C PHE A 176 18.62 1.71 -5.98
N ALA A 177 17.93 1.10 -5.01
CA ALA A 177 16.50 1.32 -4.80
C ALA A 177 16.20 2.80 -4.53
N LEU A 178 16.94 3.42 -3.60
CA LEU A 178 16.75 4.83 -3.27
C LEU A 178 17.14 5.74 -4.43
N LYS A 179 18.29 5.49 -5.07
CA LYS A 179 18.80 6.29 -6.21
C LYS A 179 17.82 6.29 -7.38
N GLY A 180 17.16 5.17 -7.66
CA GLY A 180 16.14 5.08 -8.71
C GLY A 180 14.86 5.86 -8.39
N ARG A 181 14.50 6.00 -7.11
CA ARG A 181 13.27 6.67 -6.66
C ARG A 181 13.44 8.18 -6.45
N LEU A 182 14.62 8.66 -6.06
CA LEU A 182 14.86 10.10 -5.82
C LEU A 182 14.47 11.06 -6.98
N PRO A 183 14.86 10.84 -8.25
CA PRO A 183 14.52 11.77 -9.32
C PRO A 183 13.01 11.80 -9.61
N THR A 184 12.31 10.67 -9.44
CA THR A 184 10.85 10.62 -9.62
C THR A 184 10.13 11.33 -8.47
N ILE A 185 10.64 11.23 -7.24
CA ILE A 185 10.19 12.01 -6.08
C ILE A 185 10.36 13.50 -6.36
N MET A 186 11.55 13.95 -6.76
CA MET A 186 11.79 15.37 -7.04
C MET A 186 10.86 15.89 -8.15
N ALA A 187 10.78 15.20 -9.29
CA ALA A 187 9.94 15.63 -10.40
C ALA A 187 8.44 15.61 -10.07
N SER A 188 7.99 14.69 -9.20
CA SER A 188 6.59 14.64 -8.76
C SER A 188 6.28 15.70 -7.70
N ALA A 189 7.21 15.97 -6.78
CA ALA A 189 7.09 17.03 -5.76
C ALA A 189 7.01 18.41 -6.39
N TRP A 190 7.86 18.73 -7.37
CA TRP A 190 7.83 20.00 -8.10
C TRP A 190 6.50 20.20 -8.84
N ARG A 191 6.09 19.23 -9.66
CA ARG A 191 4.82 19.31 -10.41
C ARG A 191 3.61 19.35 -9.49
N GLY A 192 3.64 18.61 -8.38
CA GLY A 192 2.58 18.58 -7.38
C GLY A 192 2.45 19.90 -6.65
N SER A 193 3.57 20.44 -6.17
CA SER A 193 3.62 21.71 -5.44
C SER A 193 3.19 22.89 -6.31
N LEU A 194 3.65 22.97 -7.56
CA LEU A 194 3.22 24.03 -8.51
C LEU A 194 1.71 24.04 -8.73
N ARG A 195 1.11 22.85 -8.95
CA ARG A 195 -0.35 22.73 -9.10
C ARG A 195 -1.07 23.13 -7.82
N PHE A 196 -0.55 22.71 -6.68
CA PHE A 196 -1.10 23.04 -5.38
C PHE A 196 -1.09 24.54 -5.11
N THR A 197 0.05 25.22 -5.27
CA THR A 197 0.13 26.67 -5.04
C THR A 197 -0.80 27.44 -5.97
N ARG A 198 -0.91 27.04 -7.25
CA ARG A 198 -1.86 27.66 -8.18
C ARG A 198 -3.31 27.51 -7.70
N SER A 199 -3.71 26.31 -7.29
CA SER A 199 -5.06 26.05 -6.77
C SER A 199 -5.32 26.78 -5.45
N PHE A 200 -4.32 26.84 -4.57
CA PHE A 200 -4.37 27.55 -3.30
C PHE A 200 -4.50 29.06 -3.51
N LEU A 201 -3.80 29.65 -4.48
CA LEU A 201 -3.91 31.07 -4.81
C LEU A 201 -5.35 31.43 -5.19
N ILE A 202 -5.99 30.62 -6.03
CA ILE A 202 -7.39 30.83 -6.45
C ILE A 202 -8.32 30.76 -5.24
N ALA A 203 -8.14 29.78 -4.36
CA ALA A 203 -8.94 29.65 -3.15
C ALA A 203 -8.70 30.81 -2.16
N TYR A 204 -7.45 31.24 -2.00
CA TYR A 204 -7.07 32.33 -1.11
C TYR A 204 -7.55 33.69 -1.61
N LEU A 205 -7.67 33.90 -2.92
CA LEU A 205 -8.30 35.11 -3.47
C LEU A 205 -9.77 35.23 -3.04
N LEU A 206 -10.49 34.11 -2.92
CA LEU A 206 -11.91 34.09 -2.52
C LEU A 206 -12.09 34.16 -1.00
N LEU A 207 -11.25 33.45 -0.24
CA LEU A 207 -11.42 33.24 1.22
C LEU A 207 -10.45 34.07 2.08
N GLY A 208 -9.43 34.69 1.49
CA GLY A 208 -8.33 35.37 2.18
C GLY A 208 -8.75 36.52 3.10
N PRO A 209 -9.65 37.43 2.69
CA PRO A 209 -10.13 38.50 3.57
C PRO A 209 -10.86 37.95 4.81
N ALA A 210 -11.63 36.87 4.63
CA ALA A 210 -12.34 36.23 5.73
C ALA A 210 -11.36 35.58 6.72
N THR A 211 -10.33 34.88 6.23
CA THR A 211 -9.33 34.27 7.12
C THR A 211 -8.54 35.32 7.90
N TYR A 212 -8.17 36.43 7.26
CA TYR A 212 -7.50 37.54 7.92
C TYR A 212 -8.40 38.19 9.00
N ALA A 213 -9.66 38.48 8.68
CA ALA A 213 -10.61 39.06 9.64
C ALA A 213 -10.82 38.16 10.86
N ILE A 214 -10.94 36.84 10.66
CA ILE A 214 -11.09 35.86 11.75
C ILE A 214 -9.85 35.87 12.65
N VAL A 215 -8.64 35.81 12.06
CA VAL A 215 -7.39 35.79 12.81
C VAL A 215 -7.17 37.10 13.55
N GLN A 216 -7.43 38.24 12.91
CA GLN A 216 -7.34 39.54 13.55
C GLN A 216 -8.36 39.67 14.70
N SER A 217 -9.59 39.20 14.54
CA SER A 217 -10.60 39.24 15.60
C SER A 217 -10.20 38.36 16.80
N THR A 218 -9.65 37.17 16.54
CA THR A 218 -9.23 36.26 17.61
C THR A 218 -8.00 36.76 18.34
N ILE A 219 -6.96 37.21 17.62
CA ILE A 219 -5.75 37.74 18.27
C ILE A 219 -6.04 39.11 18.90
N GLY A 220 -6.86 39.94 18.27
CA GLY A 220 -7.29 41.24 18.81
C GLY A 220 -8.06 41.09 20.13
N PHE A 221 -8.90 40.06 20.26
CA PHE A 221 -9.54 39.71 21.53
C PHE A 221 -8.53 39.32 22.62
N VAL A 222 -7.44 38.61 22.26
CA VAL A 222 -6.44 38.12 23.22
C VAL A 222 -5.43 39.21 23.61
N VAL A 223 -4.99 40.03 22.66
CA VAL A 223 -3.86 40.97 22.83
C VAL A 223 -4.33 42.42 23.04
N GLY A 224 -5.58 42.76 22.71
CA GLY A 224 -6.24 44.05 23.02
C GLY A 224 -5.64 45.30 22.34
N ALA A 225 -4.45 45.20 21.76
CA ALA A 225 -3.63 46.33 21.29
C ALA A 225 -3.30 46.29 19.77
N LEU A 226 -4.01 45.47 19.00
CA LEU A 226 -3.80 45.33 17.56
C LEU A 226 -4.71 46.30 16.79
N ASP A 227 -4.11 47.17 15.97
CA ASP A 227 -4.89 48.00 15.04
C ASP A 227 -5.37 47.17 13.85
N ALA A 228 -6.53 47.55 13.31
CA ALA A 228 -7.09 46.97 12.10
C ALA A 228 -6.29 47.41 10.86
N GLY A 229 -5.19 46.72 10.59
CA GLY A 229 -4.57 46.77 9.27
C GLY A 229 -5.55 46.20 8.25
N GLY A 230 -6.03 47.00 7.30
CA GLY A 230 -6.89 46.49 6.23
C GLY A 230 -6.15 45.44 5.39
N SER A 231 -6.85 44.37 4.98
CA SER A 231 -6.27 43.31 4.15
C SER A 231 -5.77 43.87 2.82
N ARG A 232 -4.45 43.99 2.65
CA ARG A 232 -3.87 44.46 1.39
C ARG A 232 -3.54 43.25 0.53
N PHE A 233 -4.41 42.94 -0.43
CA PHE A 233 -4.14 41.96 -1.49
C PHE A 233 -2.82 42.22 -2.27
N GLY A 234 -2.17 43.38 -2.07
CA GLY A 234 -0.87 43.71 -2.64
C GLY A 234 0.22 42.65 -2.41
N HIS A 235 0.15 41.87 -1.32
CA HIS A 235 1.12 40.79 -1.09
C HIS A 235 0.98 39.60 -2.04
N LEU A 236 -0.18 39.39 -2.68
CA LEU A 236 -0.40 38.29 -3.63
C LEU A 236 0.34 38.51 -4.96
N TRP A 237 0.69 39.75 -5.27
CA TRP A 237 1.46 40.11 -6.47
C TRP A 237 2.98 40.09 -6.22
N ASN A 238 3.41 39.78 -4.99
CA ASN A 238 4.83 39.57 -4.69
C ASN A 238 5.29 38.23 -5.25
N ILE A 239 5.81 38.25 -6.48
CA ILE A 239 6.43 37.09 -7.14
C ILE A 239 7.45 36.37 -6.23
N PRO A 240 8.32 37.06 -5.45
CA PRO A 240 9.26 36.38 -4.55
C PRO A 240 8.57 35.59 -3.43
N LEU A 241 7.42 36.04 -2.94
CA LEU A 241 6.66 35.34 -1.89
C LEU A 241 6.04 34.06 -2.46
N LEU A 242 5.46 34.13 -3.67
CA LEU A 242 4.90 32.96 -4.36
C LEU A 242 5.98 31.93 -4.69
N LEU A 243 7.15 32.37 -5.18
CA LEU A 243 8.26 31.47 -5.46
C LEU A 243 8.75 30.81 -4.16
N ARG A 244 8.95 31.58 -3.09
CA ARG A 244 9.39 31.03 -1.79
C ARG A 244 8.36 30.07 -1.19
N SER A 245 7.06 30.32 -1.33
CA SER A 245 6.02 29.42 -0.84
C SER A 245 5.95 28.12 -1.65
N THR A 246 6.16 28.18 -2.97
CA THR A 246 6.29 26.96 -3.80
C THR A 246 7.51 26.16 -3.43
N LEU A 247 8.66 26.81 -3.23
CA LEU A 247 9.91 26.17 -2.79
C LEU A 247 9.75 25.50 -1.41
N ALA A 248 9.13 26.18 -0.45
CA ALA A 248 8.81 25.60 0.85
C ALA A 248 7.85 24.39 0.71
N GLY A 249 6.89 24.44 -0.20
CA GLY A 249 6.01 23.32 -0.50
C GLY A 249 6.75 22.13 -1.11
N VAL A 250 7.66 22.37 -2.05
CA VAL A 250 8.54 21.33 -2.62
C VAL A 250 9.40 20.71 -1.54
N LEU A 251 10.01 21.53 -0.68
CA LEU A 251 10.81 21.09 0.46
C LEU A 251 10.03 20.11 1.35
N CYS A 252 8.82 20.49 1.79
CA CYS A 252 7.94 19.63 2.60
C CYS A 252 7.62 18.31 1.90
N VAL A 253 7.17 18.36 0.64
CA VAL A 253 6.75 17.16 -0.10
C VAL A 253 7.93 16.21 -0.33
N VAL A 254 9.11 16.73 -0.68
CA VAL A 254 10.32 15.90 -0.83
C VAL A 254 10.66 15.22 0.50
N CYS A 255 10.65 15.93 1.63
CA CYS A 255 10.89 15.32 2.94
C CYS A 255 9.87 14.23 3.29
N TRP A 256 8.59 14.43 3.01
CA TRP A 256 7.57 13.40 3.28
C TRP A 256 7.71 12.19 2.38
N GLU A 257 7.96 12.40 1.09
CA GLU A 257 8.14 11.31 0.15
C GLU A 257 9.43 10.54 0.46
N THR A 258 10.54 11.20 0.78
CA THR A 258 11.79 10.49 1.15
C THR A 258 11.65 9.69 2.44
N VAL A 259 10.97 10.22 3.47
CA VAL A 259 10.68 9.47 4.71
C VAL A 259 9.85 8.23 4.41
N ASN A 260 8.85 8.36 3.54
CA ASN A 260 8.04 7.22 3.13
C ASN A 260 8.87 6.20 2.31
N GLU A 261 9.65 6.64 1.34
CA GLU A 261 10.42 5.72 0.50
C GLU A 261 11.54 5.03 1.29
N LEU A 262 12.21 5.73 2.21
CA LEU A 262 13.20 5.15 3.12
C LEU A 262 12.57 4.06 3.99
N PHE A 263 11.46 4.34 4.64
CA PHE A 263 10.79 3.34 5.47
C PHE A 263 10.39 2.11 4.64
N GLU A 264 9.91 2.28 3.41
CA GLU A 264 9.58 1.13 2.55
C GLU A 264 10.84 0.31 2.20
N VAL A 265 11.92 0.95 1.76
CA VAL A 265 13.18 0.26 1.40
C VAL A 265 13.80 -0.49 2.59
N TYR A 266 13.78 0.10 3.78
CA TYR A 266 14.32 -0.55 4.99
C TYR A 266 13.49 -1.75 5.43
N PHE A 267 12.15 -1.67 5.39
CA PHE A 267 11.28 -2.75 5.84
C PHE A 267 11.08 -3.86 4.80
N THR A 268 11.24 -3.57 3.51
CA THR A 268 11.11 -4.56 2.41
C THR A 268 12.38 -5.33 2.10
N GLU A 269 13.50 -4.96 2.72
CA GLU A 269 14.78 -5.64 2.52
C GLU A 269 14.68 -7.13 2.97
N PRO A 270 15.25 -8.06 2.20
CA PRO A 270 15.29 -9.48 2.56
C PRO A 270 15.97 -9.74 3.90
N VAL A 271 15.53 -10.82 4.55
CA VAL A 271 16.08 -11.28 5.82
C VAL A 271 16.50 -12.75 5.64
N SER A 272 17.58 -13.16 6.30
CA SER A 272 18.09 -14.53 6.32
C SER A 272 18.25 -15.01 7.77
N VAL A 273 17.14 -15.09 8.50
CA VAL A 273 17.12 -15.38 9.95
C VAL A 273 17.02 -16.87 10.23
N SER A 274 16.45 -17.66 9.31
CA SER A 274 16.24 -19.10 9.50
C SER A 274 17.56 -19.87 9.65
N LEU A 275 18.60 -19.47 8.91
CA LEU A 275 19.91 -20.13 8.90
C LEU A 275 20.68 -19.96 10.22
N GLU A 276 20.38 -18.92 10.98
CA GLU A 276 21.07 -18.63 12.25
C GLU A 276 20.44 -19.37 13.45
N CYS A 277 19.31 -20.06 13.24
CA CYS A 277 18.59 -20.80 14.27
C CYS A 277 19.05 -22.25 14.35
N ASP A 278 19.04 -22.83 15.55
CA ASP A 278 19.40 -24.24 15.79
C ASP A 278 18.56 -25.23 14.95
N LYS A 279 17.29 -24.89 14.70
CA LYS A 279 16.37 -25.65 13.85
C LYS A 279 15.83 -24.77 12.72
N PRO A 280 16.50 -24.73 11.55
CA PRO A 280 16.21 -23.75 10.51
C PRO A 280 14.82 -23.94 9.90
N PHE A 281 14.42 -25.18 9.60
CA PHE A 281 13.15 -25.47 8.93
C PHE A 281 11.93 -25.22 9.82
N ALA A 282 12.00 -25.62 11.10
CA ALA A 282 10.93 -25.37 12.06
C ALA A 282 10.79 -23.86 12.36
N ALA A 283 11.90 -23.14 12.44
CA ALA A 283 11.88 -21.69 12.59
C ALA A 283 11.22 -21.03 11.37
N LEU A 284 11.65 -21.37 10.15
CA LEU A 284 11.05 -20.82 8.93
C LEU A 284 9.55 -21.12 8.84
N ALA A 285 9.14 -22.36 9.10
CA ALA A 285 7.73 -22.75 9.12
C ALA A 285 6.90 -21.97 10.14
N SER A 286 7.45 -21.68 11.32
CA SER A 286 6.80 -20.83 12.32
C SER A 286 6.60 -19.39 11.82
N GLY A 287 7.54 -18.87 11.02
CA GLY A 287 7.44 -17.57 10.36
C GLY A 287 6.38 -17.54 9.26
N LEU A 288 6.33 -18.59 8.42
CA LEU A 288 5.36 -18.72 7.32
C LEU A 288 3.91 -18.81 7.83
N ARG A 289 3.70 -19.44 9.00
CA ARG A 289 2.39 -19.60 9.64
C ARG A 289 2.00 -18.44 10.56
N CYS A 290 2.86 -17.43 10.73
CA CYS A 290 2.61 -16.32 11.64
C CYS A 290 1.57 -15.34 11.08
N ALA A 291 0.29 -15.55 11.39
CA ALA A 291 -0.79 -14.66 10.96
C ALA A 291 -0.89 -13.35 11.78
N GLU A 292 -0.31 -13.29 12.98
CA GLU A 292 -0.41 -12.12 13.88
C GLU A 292 0.34 -10.88 13.34
N LYS A 293 1.37 -11.09 12.52
CA LYS A 293 2.23 -10.03 11.98
C LYS A 293 2.45 -10.26 10.48
N ALA A 294 1.56 -9.74 9.65
CA ALA A 294 1.59 -9.92 8.20
C ALA A 294 2.96 -9.55 7.57
N LEU A 295 3.63 -8.52 8.07
CA LEU A 295 4.97 -8.14 7.59
C LEU A 295 6.03 -9.23 7.83
N ILE A 296 6.03 -9.87 9.01
CA ILE A 296 6.98 -10.95 9.31
C ILE A 296 6.67 -12.16 8.43
N GLN A 297 5.40 -12.45 8.22
CA GLN A 297 4.97 -13.53 7.33
C GLN A 297 5.47 -13.28 5.90
N ARG A 298 5.28 -12.08 5.35
CA ARG A 298 5.78 -11.71 4.01
C ARG A 298 7.31 -11.84 3.93
N LEU A 299 8.04 -11.41 4.95
CA LEU A 299 9.50 -11.58 5.00
C LEU A 299 9.91 -13.05 5.04
N ALA A 300 9.16 -13.91 5.74
CA ALA A 300 9.41 -15.36 5.75
C ALA A 300 9.19 -15.99 4.37
N PHE A 301 8.14 -15.60 3.64
CA PHE A 301 7.94 -16.05 2.26
C PHE A 301 9.01 -15.52 1.30
N LEU A 302 9.48 -14.30 1.49
CA LEU A 302 10.60 -13.74 0.73
C LEU A 302 11.92 -14.48 0.99
N GLU A 303 12.18 -14.85 2.25
CA GLU A 303 13.33 -15.66 2.64
C GLU A 303 13.25 -17.05 2.02
N LEU A 304 12.10 -17.71 2.13
CA LEU A 304 11.85 -19.02 1.52
C LEU A 304 12.11 -19.00 0.00
N TRP A 305 11.57 -18.00 -0.70
CA TRP A 305 11.75 -17.88 -2.15
C TRP A 305 13.23 -17.75 -2.54
N ARG A 306 14.02 -17.01 -1.76
CA ARG A 306 15.46 -16.87 -2.01
C ARG A 306 16.23 -18.16 -1.77
N LEU A 307 15.94 -18.84 -0.66
CA LEU A 307 16.58 -20.11 -0.33
C LEU A 307 16.22 -21.19 -1.36
N ALA A 308 14.94 -21.27 -1.73
CA ALA A 308 14.45 -22.17 -2.78
C ALA A 308 15.18 -21.95 -4.12
N ARG A 309 15.42 -20.70 -4.52
CA ARG A 309 15.97 -20.40 -5.86
C ARG A 309 17.50 -20.43 -5.90
N PHE A 310 18.18 -19.87 -4.90
CA PHE A 310 19.62 -19.58 -4.99
C PHE A 310 20.50 -20.50 -4.15
N ASP A 311 19.99 -21.08 -3.05
CA ASP A 311 20.82 -21.87 -2.14
C ASP A 311 20.62 -23.39 -2.34
N GLN A 312 21.54 -23.99 -3.07
CA GLN A 312 21.52 -25.43 -3.33
C GLN A 312 21.79 -26.26 -2.07
N GLN A 313 22.66 -25.82 -1.17
CA GLN A 313 23.02 -26.58 0.03
C GLN A 313 21.82 -26.68 0.98
N TRP A 314 21.09 -25.56 1.13
CA TRP A 314 19.87 -25.52 1.90
C TRP A 314 18.78 -26.45 1.34
N ARG A 315 18.60 -26.49 0.00
CA ARG A 315 17.63 -27.40 -0.64
C ARG A 315 17.95 -28.87 -0.40
N VAL A 316 19.22 -29.25 -0.58
CA VAL A 316 19.66 -30.63 -0.34
C VAL A 316 19.44 -31.01 1.13
N ALA A 317 19.73 -30.09 2.07
CA ALA A 317 19.46 -30.30 3.49
C ALA A 317 17.95 -30.44 3.78
N LEU A 318 17.10 -29.66 3.11
CA LEU A 318 15.64 -29.76 3.24
C LEU A 318 15.11 -31.12 2.77
N PHE A 319 15.62 -31.63 1.64
CA PHE A 319 15.19 -32.93 1.10
C PHE A 319 15.76 -34.11 1.88
N ALA A 320 16.93 -33.95 2.51
CA ALA A 320 17.52 -34.96 3.38
C ALA A 320 16.85 -35.06 4.76
N ASP A 321 16.02 -34.09 5.14
CA ASP A 321 15.33 -34.04 6.45
C ASP A 321 14.15 -35.03 6.52
N VAL A 322 14.48 -36.31 6.71
CA VAL A 322 13.51 -37.41 6.88
C VAL A 322 13.20 -37.69 8.35
N GLU A 323 14.13 -37.35 9.24
CA GLU A 323 14.05 -37.69 10.67
C GLU A 323 13.13 -36.76 11.46
N SER A 324 12.99 -35.50 11.05
CA SER A 324 12.14 -34.56 11.76
C SER A 324 10.65 -34.89 11.59
N ARG A 325 9.90 -34.80 12.70
CA ARG A 325 8.44 -34.98 12.71
C ARG A 325 7.78 -33.69 13.22
N PRO A 326 7.05 -32.94 12.38
CA PRO A 326 6.86 -33.13 10.94
C PRO A 326 8.12 -32.80 10.11
N THR A 327 8.29 -33.47 8.97
CA THR A 327 9.42 -33.24 8.03
C THR A 327 9.48 -31.79 7.57
N GLY A 328 10.67 -31.21 7.44
CA GLY A 328 10.86 -29.82 6.98
C GLY A 328 10.13 -29.51 5.67
N TRP A 329 10.21 -30.41 4.68
CA TRP A 329 9.49 -30.29 3.41
C TRP A 329 7.98 -30.11 3.59
N ARG A 330 7.32 -31.00 4.33
CA ARG A 330 5.86 -30.93 4.55
C ARG A 330 5.44 -29.62 5.21
N GLN A 331 6.21 -29.15 6.20
CA GLN A 331 5.90 -27.89 6.88
C GLN A 331 5.89 -26.69 5.91
N VAL A 332 6.88 -26.65 5.01
CA VAL A 332 7.02 -25.61 3.98
C VAL A 332 5.97 -25.75 2.89
N CYS A 333 5.77 -26.97 2.39
CA CYS A 333 4.81 -27.27 1.33
C CYS A 333 3.38 -26.94 1.75
N ASP A 334 2.95 -27.42 2.92
CA ASP A 334 1.61 -27.13 3.44
C ASP A 334 1.42 -25.62 3.66
N ALA A 335 2.41 -24.91 4.20
CA ALA A 335 2.29 -23.46 4.40
C ALA A 335 2.15 -22.66 3.07
N CYS A 336 2.79 -23.13 1.99
CA CYS A 336 2.67 -22.51 0.67
C CYS A 336 1.32 -22.84 0.02
N LEU A 337 0.85 -24.09 0.14
CA LEU A 337 -0.45 -24.51 -0.36
C LEU A 337 -1.58 -23.79 0.39
N ASP A 338 -1.50 -23.68 1.71
CA ASP A 338 -2.44 -22.91 2.53
C ASP A 338 -2.51 -21.45 2.08
N ALA A 339 -1.38 -20.83 1.76
CA ALA A 339 -1.34 -19.46 1.25
C ALA A 339 -2.01 -19.32 -0.13
N LEU A 340 -1.88 -20.32 -1.02
CA LEU A 340 -2.53 -20.31 -2.33
C LEU A 340 -4.03 -20.61 -2.22
N GLU A 341 -4.44 -21.48 -1.29
CA GLU A 341 -5.84 -21.72 -1.00
C GLU A 341 -6.52 -20.52 -0.36
N GLU A 342 -5.84 -19.81 0.56
CA GLU A 342 -6.28 -18.53 1.11
C GLU A 342 -6.56 -17.54 -0.01
N PHE A 343 -5.62 -17.38 -0.95
CA PHE A 343 -5.79 -16.53 -2.12
C PHE A 343 -6.99 -16.95 -2.99
N ARG A 344 -7.10 -18.25 -3.31
CA ARG A 344 -8.20 -18.80 -4.10
C ARG A 344 -9.57 -18.57 -3.43
N SER A 345 -9.64 -18.73 -2.11
CA SER A 345 -10.86 -18.48 -1.33
C SER A 345 -11.23 -17.00 -1.33
N GLY A 346 -10.24 -16.11 -1.22
CA GLY A 346 -10.41 -14.65 -1.31
C GLY A 346 -10.97 -14.18 -2.66
N LEU A 347 -10.63 -14.87 -3.76
CA LEU A 347 -11.13 -14.55 -5.10
C LEU A 347 -12.58 -15.00 -5.34
N THR A 348 -12.98 -16.14 -4.76
CA THR A 348 -14.32 -16.72 -4.98
C THR A 348 -15.35 -16.22 -3.96
N GLY A 349 -14.92 -15.57 -2.88
CA GLY A 349 -15.80 -15.11 -1.80
C GLY A 349 -16.39 -16.24 -0.95
N VAL A 350 -15.94 -17.48 -1.16
CA VAL A 350 -16.33 -18.67 -0.39
C VAL A 350 -15.25 -18.88 0.69
N PRO A 351 -15.58 -18.77 1.99
CA PRO A 351 -14.61 -19.05 3.04
C PRO A 351 -14.16 -20.52 2.95
N ALA A 352 -12.86 -20.77 3.15
CA ALA A 352 -12.28 -22.11 3.14
C ALA A 352 -13.07 -23.04 4.09
N ALA A 353 -13.52 -24.18 3.56
CA ALA A 353 -14.27 -25.16 4.34
C ALA A 353 -13.37 -25.67 5.48
N LYS A 354 -13.70 -25.33 6.73
CA LYS A 354 -13.15 -26.03 7.89
C LYS A 354 -13.46 -27.53 7.74
N PRO A 355 -12.50 -28.45 8.04
CA PRO A 355 -12.78 -29.87 8.00
C PRO A 355 -13.93 -30.18 8.96
N ALA A 356 -14.99 -30.78 8.42
CA ALA A 356 -16.16 -31.17 9.21
C ALA A 356 -15.73 -32.17 10.31
N PRO A 357 -16.21 -32.04 11.55
CA PRO A 357 -16.00 -33.07 12.55
C PRO A 357 -16.65 -34.39 12.11
N PRO A 358 -16.15 -35.55 12.59
CA PRO A 358 -16.62 -36.86 12.16
C PRO A 358 -18.12 -37.02 12.45
N VAL A 359 -18.91 -37.31 11.41
CA VAL A 359 -20.33 -37.62 11.55
C VAL A 359 -20.45 -39.01 12.18
N GLU A 360 -20.99 -39.08 13.40
CA GLU A 360 -21.45 -40.34 14.00
C GLU A 360 -22.57 -40.96 13.15
N PRO A 361 -22.58 -42.30 12.95
CA PRO A 361 -23.53 -42.96 12.07
C PRO A 361 -24.92 -43.06 12.71
N SER A 362 -25.87 -42.25 12.25
CA SER A 362 -27.30 -42.46 12.53
C SER A 362 -27.96 -43.36 11.47
N LYS A 363 -28.70 -44.36 11.98
CA LYS A 363 -29.45 -45.45 11.32
C LYS A 363 -30.20 -45.12 10.01
N PRO A 364 -30.42 -46.13 9.14
CA PRO A 364 -30.95 -45.96 7.79
C PRO A 364 -32.43 -45.60 7.76
N ALA A 365 -32.77 -44.53 7.04
CA ALA A 365 -34.14 -44.20 6.66
C ALA A 365 -34.48 -44.86 5.31
N VAL A 366 -35.64 -45.52 5.30
CA VAL A 366 -36.24 -46.32 4.24
C VAL A 366 -36.41 -45.52 2.93
N LEU A 367 -36.00 -46.14 1.80
CA LEU A 367 -36.33 -45.69 0.44
C LEU A 367 -37.85 -45.65 0.25
N ARG A 368 -38.38 -44.51 -0.21
CA ARG A 368 -39.67 -44.45 -0.91
C ARG A 368 -39.49 -43.82 -2.28
N ASP A 369 -39.89 -44.59 -3.29
CA ASP A 369 -39.91 -44.22 -4.69
C ASP A 369 -40.68 -42.94 -4.96
N ARG A 370 -40.14 -42.09 -5.84
CA ARG A 370 -40.89 -41.06 -6.56
C ARG A 370 -40.74 -41.26 -8.06
N PRO A 371 -41.84 -41.30 -8.84
CA PRO A 371 -41.79 -41.57 -10.26
C PRO A 371 -41.31 -40.37 -11.09
N ALA A 372 -40.77 -40.69 -12.26
CA ALA A 372 -40.15 -39.79 -13.23
C ALA A 372 -41.04 -38.63 -13.70
N THR A 373 -40.45 -37.45 -13.90
CA THR A 373 -41.09 -36.34 -14.63
C THR A 373 -40.16 -35.77 -15.71
N ARG A 374 -40.80 -35.36 -16.80
CA ARG A 374 -40.30 -35.14 -18.17
C ARG A 374 -39.52 -33.83 -18.34
N VAL A 375 -38.53 -33.87 -19.24
CA VAL A 375 -37.75 -32.72 -19.75
C VAL A 375 -38.69 -31.68 -20.39
N LYS A 376 -38.52 -30.40 -20.05
CA LYS A 376 -39.10 -29.26 -20.79
C LYS A 376 -37.99 -28.60 -21.61
N GLN A 377 -38.12 -28.64 -22.94
CA GLN A 377 -37.39 -27.76 -23.86
C GLN A 377 -37.97 -26.35 -23.76
N ALA A 378 -37.11 -25.34 -23.72
CA ALA A 378 -37.52 -23.94 -23.80
C ALA A 378 -37.38 -23.46 -25.25
N ASP A 379 -38.47 -22.92 -25.80
CA ASP A 379 -38.51 -22.34 -27.13
C ASP A 379 -37.62 -21.11 -27.24
N ILE A 380 -36.75 -21.16 -28.24
CA ILE A 380 -35.97 -20.04 -28.77
C ILE A 380 -36.91 -19.27 -29.71
N TYR A 381 -36.84 -17.94 -29.69
CA TYR A 381 -37.58 -16.95 -30.50
C TYR A 381 -38.93 -16.44 -29.97
N VAL A 382 -38.88 -15.51 -29.02
CA VAL A 382 -39.77 -14.32 -29.05
C VAL A 382 -38.97 -13.08 -28.65
N THR A 383 -38.71 -12.21 -29.62
CA THR A 383 -38.17 -10.86 -29.41
C THR A 383 -39.23 -9.97 -28.76
N LYS A 384 -39.19 -9.82 -27.43
CA LYS A 384 -39.93 -8.76 -26.73
C LYS A 384 -39.05 -7.53 -26.60
N ARG A 385 -39.42 -6.47 -27.33
CA ARG A 385 -38.86 -5.11 -27.26
C ARG A 385 -38.88 -4.64 -25.80
N ARG A 386 -37.72 -4.58 -25.16
CA ARG A 386 -37.58 -4.22 -23.74
C ARG A 386 -37.53 -2.70 -23.59
N ASN A 387 -38.61 -2.13 -23.06
CA ASN A 387 -38.59 -0.78 -22.53
C ASN A 387 -37.50 -0.66 -21.46
N ARG A 388 -36.75 0.45 -21.54
CA ARG A 388 -35.73 0.89 -20.57
C ARG A 388 -36.36 0.87 -19.16
N PRO A 389 -35.87 0.07 -18.20
CA PRO A 389 -36.31 0.26 -16.82
C PRO A 389 -35.67 1.55 -16.30
N ALA A 390 -36.51 2.44 -15.78
CA ALA A 390 -36.10 3.57 -14.98
C ALA A 390 -35.18 3.09 -13.85
N ALA A 391 -34.15 3.90 -13.55
CA ALA A 391 -33.13 3.64 -12.55
C ALA A 391 -33.74 3.14 -11.23
N LYS A 392 -33.61 1.82 -10.99
CA LYS A 392 -33.80 1.24 -9.66
C LYS A 392 -32.73 1.85 -8.77
N LYS A 393 -33.15 2.68 -7.81
CA LYS A 393 -32.32 3.11 -6.67
C LYS A 393 -31.65 1.85 -6.10
N THR A 394 -30.34 1.80 -6.18
CA THR A 394 -29.51 0.71 -5.65
C THR A 394 -29.86 0.51 -4.19
N GLY A 395 -30.28 -0.72 -3.89
CA GLY A 395 -30.71 -1.16 -2.59
C GLY A 395 -29.63 -0.94 -1.55
N THR A 396 -30.04 -0.28 -0.48
CA THR A 396 -29.42 -0.22 0.82
C THR A 396 -29.08 -1.63 1.29
N LEU A 397 -27.82 -1.91 1.60
CA LEU A 397 -27.47 -2.96 2.55
C LEU A 397 -28.08 -2.58 3.91
N PRO A 398 -28.86 -3.45 4.57
CA PRO A 398 -29.36 -3.15 5.92
C PRO A 398 -28.16 -2.97 6.87
N PRO A 399 -28.16 -1.92 7.72
CA PRO A 399 -27.08 -1.70 8.66
C PRO A 399 -27.04 -2.85 9.68
N ALA A 400 -25.83 -3.33 9.99
CA ALA A 400 -25.60 -4.32 11.03
C ALA A 400 -26.28 -3.87 12.34
N PRO A 401 -27.14 -4.70 12.96
CA PRO A 401 -27.80 -4.37 14.22
C PRO A 401 -26.75 -4.35 15.33
N GLY A 402 -26.33 -3.16 15.76
CA GLY A 402 -25.36 -2.98 16.86
C GLY A 402 -24.53 -1.70 16.82
N ALA A 403 -24.53 -0.92 15.73
CA ALA A 403 -23.74 0.31 15.68
C ALA A 403 -24.37 1.44 16.51
N GLY A 404 -23.65 1.94 17.53
CA GLY A 404 -24.03 3.11 18.34
C GLY A 404 -24.28 4.37 17.50
N PHE A 405 -24.91 5.40 18.09
CA PHE A 405 -25.32 6.64 17.41
C PHE A 405 -24.22 7.28 16.56
N LEU A 406 -22.98 7.36 17.08
CA LEU A 406 -21.80 7.86 16.35
C LEU A 406 -21.47 7.05 15.09
N GLY A 407 -21.66 5.72 15.15
CA GLY A 407 -21.46 4.83 14.00
C GLY A 407 -22.48 5.06 12.89
N ARG A 408 -23.75 5.26 13.26
CA ARG A 408 -24.83 5.61 12.31
C ARG A 408 -24.65 6.98 11.70
N MET A 409 -24.21 7.96 12.50
CA MET A 409 -23.89 9.30 12.02
C MET A 409 -22.72 9.28 11.04
N ARG A 410 -21.66 8.50 11.33
CA ARG A 410 -20.51 8.32 10.43
C ARG A 410 -20.90 7.69 9.10
N SER A 411 -21.71 6.63 9.09
CA SER A 411 -22.12 5.98 7.84
C SER A 411 -23.06 6.87 7.01
N TRP A 412 -23.96 7.61 7.66
CA TRP A 412 -24.81 8.60 7.00
C TRP A 412 -23.98 9.74 6.37
N MET A 413 -23.03 10.32 7.11
CA MET A 413 -22.13 11.36 6.59
C MET A 413 -21.29 10.84 5.42
N ALA A 414 -20.78 9.61 5.50
CA ALA A 414 -20.03 9.00 4.41
C ALA A 414 -20.88 8.82 3.14
N ALA A 415 -22.12 8.36 3.28
CA ALA A 415 -23.04 8.21 2.15
C ALA A 415 -23.47 9.56 1.54
N MET A 416 -23.65 10.58 2.37
CA MET A 416 -23.96 11.93 1.92
C MET A 416 -22.78 12.54 1.14
N LEU A 417 -21.56 12.44 1.67
CA LEU A 417 -20.34 12.87 0.98
C LEU A 417 -20.16 12.15 -0.35
N GLU A 418 -20.42 10.84 -0.40
CA GLU A 418 -20.33 10.06 -1.63
C GLU A 418 -21.32 10.54 -2.70
N ASN A 419 -22.56 10.80 -2.33
CA ASN A 419 -23.58 11.32 -3.24
C ASN A 419 -23.24 12.73 -3.76
N LEU A 420 -22.67 13.59 -2.91
CA LEU A 420 -22.23 14.93 -3.30
C LEU A 420 -21.01 14.88 -4.22
N LEU A 421 -20.04 14.01 -3.92
CA LEU A 421 -18.83 13.86 -4.72
C LEU A 421 -19.12 13.21 -6.09
N ALA A 422 -20.09 12.30 -6.19
CA ALA A 422 -20.49 11.70 -7.46
C ALA A 422 -21.03 12.73 -8.49
N GLN A 423 -21.54 13.87 -8.00
CA GLN A 423 -22.01 14.96 -8.86
C GLN A 423 -20.86 15.74 -9.50
N TRP A 424 -19.64 15.69 -8.93
CA TRP A 424 -18.49 16.44 -9.41
C TRP A 424 -17.51 15.55 -10.21
N PRO A 425 -16.90 16.03 -11.30
CA PRO A 425 -15.96 15.24 -12.11
C PRO A 425 -14.70 14.81 -11.36
N ALA A 426 -14.26 15.60 -10.37
CA ALA A 426 -13.19 15.21 -9.45
C ALA A 426 -13.64 14.14 -8.43
N GLY A 427 -14.88 14.23 -7.94
CA GLY A 427 -15.41 13.24 -6.99
C GLY A 427 -15.75 11.90 -7.66
N ARG A 428 -16.12 11.89 -8.95
CA ARG A 428 -16.17 10.64 -9.75
C ARG A 428 -14.83 9.92 -9.76
N ARG A 429 -13.70 10.62 -9.91
CA ARG A 429 -12.35 10.00 -9.82
C ARG A 429 -12.08 9.37 -8.46
N LEU A 430 -12.62 9.94 -7.38
CA LEU A 430 -12.52 9.35 -6.04
C LEU A 430 -13.40 8.10 -5.91
N VAL A 431 -14.63 8.11 -6.44
CA VAL A 431 -15.49 6.93 -6.49
C VAL A 431 -14.86 5.81 -7.34
N TRP A 432 -14.22 6.16 -8.46
CA TRP A 432 -13.39 5.24 -9.26
C TRP A 432 -12.28 4.62 -8.42
N SER A 433 -11.55 5.43 -7.65
CA SER A 433 -10.48 4.93 -6.79
C SER A 433 -11.00 3.93 -5.75
N ARG A 434 -12.23 4.11 -5.23
CA ARG A 434 -12.87 3.18 -4.30
C ARG A 434 -13.19 1.83 -4.95
N LEU A 435 -13.76 1.84 -6.16
CA LEU A 435 -14.11 0.60 -6.87
C LEU A 435 -12.87 -0.18 -7.31
N ALA A 436 -11.85 0.52 -7.81
CA ALA A 436 -10.55 -0.09 -8.13
C ALA A 436 -9.91 -0.71 -6.88
N CYS A 437 -9.99 0.00 -5.75
CA CYS A 437 -9.50 -0.43 -4.44
C CYS A 437 -10.25 -1.66 -3.89
N GLN A 438 -11.56 -1.76 -4.11
CA GLN A 438 -12.35 -2.95 -3.78
C GLN A 438 -11.95 -4.16 -4.65
N ALA A 439 -11.74 -3.96 -5.95
CA ALA A 439 -11.30 -5.02 -6.84
C ALA A 439 -9.86 -5.48 -6.56
N SER A 440 -9.00 -4.60 -6.04
CA SER A 440 -7.62 -4.94 -5.66
C SER A 440 -7.47 -5.55 -4.26
N GLN A 441 -8.54 -5.64 -3.45
CA GLN A 441 -8.48 -6.22 -2.09
C GLN A 441 -7.86 -7.62 -2.02
N PRO A 442 -8.29 -8.61 -2.82
CA PRO A 442 -7.70 -9.96 -2.76
C PRO A 442 -6.25 -10.00 -3.23
N PHE A 443 -5.80 -8.96 -3.96
CA PHE A 443 -4.44 -8.85 -4.49
C PHE A 443 -3.51 -8.03 -3.59
N ALA A 444 -3.97 -7.59 -2.43
CA ALA A 444 -3.16 -6.76 -1.56
C ALA A 444 -2.00 -7.56 -0.90
N ASP A 445 -2.14 -8.87 -0.73
CA ASP A 445 -1.07 -9.80 -0.32
C ASP A 445 -0.45 -10.58 -1.49
N MET A 446 -0.62 -10.09 -2.73
CA MET A 446 -0.16 -10.75 -3.95
C MET A 446 1.31 -11.22 -3.88
N GLU A 447 2.18 -10.43 -3.28
CA GLU A 447 3.62 -10.72 -3.19
C GLU A 447 3.88 -12.02 -2.41
N ARG A 448 3.15 -12.24 -1.31
CA ARG A 448 3.21 -13.48 -0.52
C ARG A 448 2.85 -14.68 -1.36
N HIS A 449 1.75 -14.60 -2.11
CA HIS A 449 1.26 -15.69 -2.94
C HIS A 449 2.17 -15.98 -4.13
N ILE A 450 2.77 -14.94 -4.73
CA ILE A 450 3.76 -15.07 -5.81
C ILE A 450 5.01 -15.80 -5.31
N TRP A 451 5.53 -15.41 -4.14
CA TRP A 451 6.70 -16.09 -3.57
C TRP A 451 6.41 -17.52 -3.18
N ALA A 452 5.24 -17.80 -2.60
CA ALA A 452 4.80 -19.16 -2.29
C ALA A 452 4.71 -20.04 -3.55
N ALA A 453 4.12 -19.52 -4.63
CA ALA A 453 4.01 -20.24 -5.89
C ALA A 453 5.40 -20.52 -6.49
N GLN A 454 6.25 -19.50 -6.60
CA GLN A 454 7.58 -19.63 -7.17
C GLN A 454 8.52 -20.47 -6.31
N SER A 455 8.39 -20.46 -4.98
CA SER A 455 9.18 -21.34 -4.13
C SER A 455 8.81 -22.80 -4.32
N LEU A 456 7.51 -23.11 -4.45
CA LEU A 456 7.05 -24.47 -4.71
C LEU A 456 7.49 -24.98 -6.10
N SER A 457 7.43 -24.13 -7.13
CA SER A 457 7.86 -24.50 -8.49
C SER A 457 9.37 -24.75 -8.54
N ALA A 458 10.17 -23.86 -7.94
CA ALA A 458 11.61 -24.02 -7.87
C ALA A 458 12.04 -25.26 -7.06
N LEU A 459 11.39 -25.52 -5.91
CA LEU A 459 11.70 -26.69 -5.08
C LEU A 459 11.30 -28.01 -5.75
N SER A 460 10.14 -28.05 -6.40
CA SER A 460 9.70 -29.24 -7.14
C SER A 460 10.59 -29.50 -8.37
N ALA A 461 10.99 -28.46 -9.11
CA ALA A 461 11.94 -28.58 -10.20
C ALA A 461 13.33 -29.06 -9.73
N ALA A 462 13.83 -28.53 -8.61
CA ALA A 462 15.11 -28.93 -8.03
C ALA A 462 15.09 -30.37 -7.48
N SER A 463 13.95 -30.80 -6.92
CA SER A 463 13.76 -32.16 -6.38
C SER A 463 14.09 -33.25 -7.41
N TYR A 464 13.85 -33.04 -8.71
CA TYR A 464 14.15 -34.03 -9.74
C TYR A 464 15.63 -34.47 -9.73
N ARG A 465 16.57 -33.58 -9.36
CA ARG A 465 18.02 -33.87 -9.31
C ARG A 465 18.55 -34.02 -7.89
N GLU A 466 17.99 -33.28 -6.95
CA GLU A 466 18.55 -33.10 -5.61
C GLU A 466 17.88 -33.98 -4.54
N ASP A 467 16.66 -34.49 -4.78
CA ASP A 467 15.91 -35.32 -3.81
C ASP A 467 16.25 -36.81 -3.96
N ARG A 468 17.03 -37.34 -3.01
CA ARG A 468 17.44 -38.76 -2.99
C ARG A 468 16.33 -39.72 -2.58
N TYR A 469 15.35 -39.25 -1.81
CA TYR A 469 14.33 -40.11 -1.21
C TYR A 469 12.99 -40.03 -1.97
N GLY A 470 12.85 -39.09 -2.90
CA GLY A 470 11.64 -38.89 -3.69
C GLY A 470 10.44 -38.47 -2.83
N GLY A 471 10.69 -37.84 -1.68
CA GLY A 471 9.65 -37.39 -0.77
C GLY A 471 8.80 -36.27 -1.38
N VAL A 472 9.44 -35.36 -2.11
CA VAL A 472 8.81 -34.20 -2.74
C VAL A 472 7.99 -34.59 -3.97
N GLN A 473 8.48 -35.57 -4.74
CA GLN A 473 7.85 -36.00 -5.99
C GLN A 473 6.43 -36.54 -5.79
N ARG A 474 6.12 -37.06 -4.60
CA ARG A 474 4.78 -37.54 -4.22
C ARG A 474 3.75 -36.42 -4.12
N ASP A 475 4.19 -35.20 -3.78
CA ASP A 475 3.31 -34.05 -3.59
C ASP A 475 3.14 -33.20 -4.87
N VAL A 476 3.88 -33.50 -5.94
CA VAL A 476 3.83 -32.78 -7.23
C VAL A 476 2.41 -32.74 -7.82
N PRO A 477 1.61 -33.83 -7.82
CA PRO A 477 0.24 -33.76 -8.32
C PRO A 477 -0.62 -32.76 -7.56
N ARG A 478 -0.53 -32.77 -6.22
CA ARG A 478 -1.24 -31.83 -5.34
C ARG A 478 -0.85 -30.38 -5.61
N ILE A 479 0.43 -30.12 -5.88
CA ILE A 479 0.93 -28.78 -6.24
C ILE A 479 0.35 -28.31 -7.58
N LEU A 480 0.38 -29.16 -8.62
CA LEU A 480 -0.15 -28.83 -9.95
C LEU A 480 -1.67 -28.58 -9.92
N GLU A 481 -2.42 -29.40 -9.17
CA GLU A 481 -3.85 -29.21 -8.95
C GLU A 481 -4.15 -27.86 -8.30
N CYS A 482 -3.37 -27.47 -7.28
CA CYS A 482 -3.52 -26.19 -6.61
C CYS A 482 -3.26 -25.01 -7.56
N TYR A 483 -2.20 -25.06 -8.37
CA TYR A 483 -1.91 -24.02 -9.36
C TYR A 483 -3.04 -23.88 -10.39
N LEU A 484 -3.50 -25.00 -10.96
CA LEU A 484 -4.57 -24.98 -11.96
C LEU A 484 -5.89 -24.49 -11.36
N ALA A 485 -6.22 -24.89 -10.13
CA ALA A 485 -7.38 -24.38 -9.42
C ALA A 485 -7.30 -22.86 -9.15
N CYS A 486 -6.11 -22.35 -8.83
CA CYS A 486 -5.88 -20.90 -8.69
C CYS A 486 -6.03 -20.16 -10.02
N ILE A 487 -5.51 -20.71 -11.13
CA ILE A 487 -5.67 -20.13 -12.48
C ILE A 487 -7.17 -20.05 -12.84
N VAL A 488 -7.94 -21.12 -12.62
CA VAL A 488 -9.39 -21.14 -12.87
C VAL A 488 -10.09 -20.03 -12.08
N ALA A 489 -9.76 -19.89 -10.79
CA ALA A 489 -10.35 -18.86 -9.93
C ALA A 489 -10.00 -17.44 -10.40
N LEU A 490 -8.77 -17.22 -10.86
CA LEU A 490 -8.34 -15.94 -11.43
C LEU A 490 -9.08 -15.61 -12.73
N GLU A 491 -9.19 -16.56 -13.66
CA GLU A 491 -9.95 -16.40 -14.91
C GLU A 491 -11.41 -16.05 -14.62
N ALA A 492 -12.03 -16.73 -13.64
CA ALA A 492 -13.38 -16.44 -13.19
C ALA A 492 -13.51 -15.05 -12.55
N SER A 493 -12.50 -14.61 -11.80
CA SER A 493 -12.46 -13.27 -11.19
C SER A 493 -12.44 -12.16 -12.26
N ILE A 494 -11.68 -12.35 -13.33
CA ILE A 494 -11.65 -11.43 -14.49
C ILE A 494 -13.03 -11.39 -15.15
N ALA A 495 -13.67 -12.55 -15.33
CA ALA A 495 -14.98 -12.63 -15.96
C ALA A 495 -16.08 -11.93 -15.16
N THR A 496 -16.01 -11.96 -13.82
CA THR A 496 -17.02 -11.47 -12.88
C THR A 496 -16.76 -10.04 -12.38
N SER A 497 -15.61 -9.45 -12.72
CA SER A 497 -15.19 -8.14 -12.22
C SER A 497 -16.19 -7.01 -12.56
N PRO A 498 -16.61 -6.19 -11.58
CA PRO A 498 -17.51 -5.05 -11.81
C PRO A 498 -16.87 -3.98 -12.70
N LEU A 499 -15.54 -4.00 -12.86
CA LEU A 499 -14.79 -3.08 -13.71
C LEU A 499 -15.03 -3.37 -15.21
N ARG A 500 -15.40 -4.60 -15.57
CA ARG A 500 -15.72 -5.00 -16.95
C ARG A 500 -16.94 -4.25 -17.52
N ALA A 501 -17.90 -3.89 -16.67
CA ALA A 501 -19.06 -3.08 -17.08
C ALA A 501 -18.64 -1.65 -17.48
N LEU A 502 -17.51 -1.17 -16.96
CA LEU A 502 -16.95 0.16 -17.22
C LEU A 502 -15.94 0.17 -18.37
N ASP A 503 -15.29 -0.96 -18.69
CA ASP A 503 -14.42 -1.12 -19.86
C ASP A 503 -15.17 -0.85 -21.19
N THR A 504 -16.49 -1.08 -21.22
CA THR A 504 -17.32 -0.78 -22.40
C THR A 504 -17.45 0.71 -22.73
N VAL A 505 -17.01 1.61 -21.83
CA VAL A 505 -17.14 3.07 -21.98
C VAL A 505 -15.99 3.69 -22.81
N ARG A 506 -14.89 2.96 -23.05
CA ARG A 506 -13.78 3.40 -23.91
C ARG A 506 -13.15 2.18 -24.58
N GLY A 507 -13.51 1.94 -25.83
CA GLY A 507 -13.20 0.72 -26.59
C GLY A 507 -11.73 0.53 -27.02
N ASP A 508 -10.76 0.69 -26.12
CA ASP A 508 -9.36 0.36 -26.39
C ASP A 508 -8.92 -0.84 -25.51
N LEU A 509 -8.46 -1.91 -26.15
CA LEU A 509 -8.00 -3.17 -25.55
C LEU A 509 -6.90 -2.98 -24.48
N ASP A 510 -6.17 -1.87 -24.53
CA ASP A 510 -5.11 -1.52 -23.56
C ASP A 510 -5.66 -1.14 -22.17
N HIS A 511 -6.93 -0.73 -22.06
CA HIS A 511 -7.50 -0.34 -20.76
C HIS A 511 -7.70 -1.54 -19.84
N ALA A 512 -8.01 -2.73 -20.37
CA ALA A 512 -8.17 -3.94 -19.56
C ALA A 512 -6.87 -4.32 -18.82
N GLN A 513 -5.70 -4.08 -19.45
CA GLN A 513 -4.38 -4.32 -18.85
C GLN A 513 -4.06 -3.30 -17.75
N ILE A 514 -4.51 -2.06 -17.89
CA ILE A 514 -4.35 -1.01 -16.87
C ILE A 514 -5.25 -1.30 -15.66
N VAL A 515 -6.45 -1.83 -15.91
CA VAL A 515 -7.47 -2.11 -14.90
C VAL A 515 -7.21 -3.40 -14.12
N HIS A 516 -6.72 -4.46 -14.78
CA HIS A 516 -6.46 -5.79 -14.16
C HIS A 516 -4.97 -6.15 -14.05
N ARG A 517 -4.07 -5.15 -14.01
CA ARG A 517 -2.61 -5.35 -14.00
C ARG A 517 -2.13 -6.41 -13.00
N GLN A 518 -2.68 -6.38 -11.78
CA GLN A 518 -2.31 -7.33 -10.72
C GLN A 518 -2.79 -8.74 -11.07
N THR A 519 -4.05 -8.93 -11.43
CA THR A 519 -4.61 -10.24 -11.78
C THR A 519 -3.84 -10.93 -12.90
N LEU A 520 -3.50 -10.17 -13.95
CA LEU A 520 -2.70 -10.68 -15.07
C LEU A 520 -1.27 -11.05 -14.64
N ALA A 521 -0.62 -10.21 -13.83
CA ALA A 521 0.72 -10.52 -13.32
C ALA A 521 0.75 -11.82 -12.50
N MET A 522 -0.27 -12.11 -11.69
CA MET A 522 -0.36 -13.40 -10.98
C MET A 522 -0.56 -14.58 -11.94
N LEU A 523 -1.43 -14.39 -12.94
CA LEU A 523 -1.74 -15.42 -13.92
C LEU A 523 -0.50 -15.80 -14.72
N ASP A 524 0.29 -14.81 -15.17
CA ASP A 524 1.57 -15.03 -15.85
C ASP A 524 2.57 -15.78 -14.95
N VAL A 525 2.67 -15.41 -13.67
CA VAL A 525 3.53 -16.12 -12.71
C VAL A 525 3.11 -17.58 -12.54
N LEU A 526 1.81 -17.85 -12.37
CA LEU A 526 1.30 -19.22 -12.19
C LEU A 526 1.49 -20.06 -13.46
N HIS A 527 1.26 -19.50 -14.65
CA HIS A 527 1.58 -20.18 -15.90
C HIS A 527 3.08 -20.52 -15.97
N GLY A 528 3.95 -19.58 -15.63
CA GLY A 528 5.40 -19.82 -15.54
C GLY A 528 5.76 -20.96 -14.58
N CYS A 529 5.11 -21.02 -13.41
CA CYS A 529 5.31 -22.10 -12.43
C CYS A 529 4.85 -23.46 -12.99
N VAL A 530 3.70 -23.51 -13.67
CA VAL A 530 3.19 -24.75 -14.29
C VAL A 530 4.12 -25.21 -15.41
N TYR A 531 4.60 -24.29 -16.26
CA TYR A 531 5.58 -24.63 -17.30
C TYR A 531 6.90 -25.13 -16.72
N GLU A 532 7.39 -24.52 -15.64
CA GLU A 532 8.62 -24.97 -14.96
C GLU A 532 8.51 -26.43 -14.50
N VAL A 533 7.44 -26.77 -13.77
CA VAL A 533 7.20 -28.13 -13.25
C VAL A 533 6.88 -29.12 -14.35
N THR A 534 6.03 -28.76 -15.32
CA THR A 534 5.69 -29.66 -16.43
C THR A 534 6.90 -29.92 -17.33
N ASN A 535 7.79 -28.93 -17.48
CA ASN A 535 9.01 -29.11 -18.25
C ASN A 535 10.02 -30.04 -17.56
N THR A 536 10.16 -29.95 -16.24
CA THR A 536 11.07 -30.81 -15.49
C THR A 536 10.57 -32.25 -15.41
N PHE A 537 9.27 -32.48 -15.18
CA PHE A 537 8.70 -33.82 -14.99
C PHE A 537 8.12 -34.47 -16.24
N TYR A 538 8.27 -33.87 -17.43
CA TYR A 538 7.58 -34.28 -18.67
C TYR A 538 7.58 -35.80 -18.96
N GLU A 539 8.71 -36.48 -18.77
CA GLU A 539 8.82 -37.93 -19.01
C GLU A 539 8.06 -38.74 -17.96
N THR A 540 8.09 -38.29 -16.71
CA THR A 540 7.45 -38.92 -15.55
C THR A 540 5.99 -38.52 -15.33
N LEU A 541 5.49 -37.50 -16.04
CA LEU A 541 4.12 -36.99 -15.85
C LEU A 541 3.03 -38.03 -16.13
N ARG A 542 3.32 -39.03 -16.97
CA ARG A 542 2.40 -40.13 -17.29
C ARG A 542 2.15 -41.08 -16.12
N VAL A 543 3.04 -41.08 -15.13
CA VAL A 543 2.95 -41.94 -13.94
C VAL A 543 1.99 -41.36 -12.89
N PHE A 544 1.75 -40.05 -12.93
CA PHE A 544 0.85 -39.41 -11.98
C PHE A 544 -0.61 -39.51 -12.41
N GLU A 545 -1.48 -39.77 -11.44
CA GLU A 545 -2.93 -39.78 -11.63
C GLU A 545 -3.51 -38.40 -11.35
N PHE A 546 -4.33 -37.90 -12.27
CA PHE A 546 -4.99 -36.59 -12.15
C PHE A 546 -6.50 -36.71 -12.40
N PRO A 547 -7.32 -35.85 -11.75
CA PRO A 547 -8.73 -35.72 -12.09
C PRO A 547 -8.92 -35.30 -13.55
N PRO A 548 -9.97 -35.80 -14.25
CA PRO A 548 -10.10 -35.64 -15.70
C PRO A 548 -10.19 -34.18 -16.16
N ALA A 549 -10.78 -33.30 -15.35
CA ALA A 549 -10.86 -31.86 -15.63
C ALA A 549 -9.48 -31.16 -15.58
N VAL A 550 -8.61 -31.62 -14.68
CA VAL A 550 -7.24 -31.11 -14.52
C VAL A 550 -6.38 -31.61 -15.68
N THR A 551 -6.52 -32.90 -16.04
CA THR A 551 -5.81 -33.54 -17.15
C THR A 551 -6.03 -32.81 -18.48
N GLN A 552 -7.27 -32.46 -18.82
CA GLN A 552 -7.58 -31.72 -20.05
C GLN A 552 -6.88 -30.36 -20.14
N ARG A 553 -6.78 -29.63 -19.02
CA ARG A 553 -6.07 -28.35 -18.98
C ARG A 553 -4.56 -28.55 -19.03
N LEU A 554 -4.03 -29.51 -18.28
CA LEU A 554 -2.61 -29.85 -18.28
C LEU A 554 -2.14 -30.25 -19.70
N GLN A 555 -2.97 -31.00 -20.43
CA GLN A 555 -2.68 -31.44 -21.78
C GLN A 555 -2.39 -30.27 -22.73
N ARG A 556 -3.09 -29.13 -22.59
CA ARG A 556 -2.80 -27.93 -23.39
C ARG A 556 -1.39 -27.38 -23.16
N TYR A 557 -0.87 -27.46 -21.93
CA TYR A 557 0.50 -27.06 -21.62
C TYR A 557 1.53 -28.05 -22.20
N LEU A 558 1.20 -29.34 -22.23
CA LEU A 558 2.07 -30.38 -22.79
C LEU A 558 2.14 -30.31 -24.32
N GLU A 559 1.01 -30.06 -24.97
CA GLU A 559 0.92 -29.85 -26.42
C GLU A 559 1.77 -28.66 -26.87
N PHE A 560 1.79 -27.57 -26.09
CA PHE A 560 2.63 -26.40 -26.39
C PHE A 560 4.14 -26.71 -26.40
N ARG A 561 4.60 -27.67 -25.60
CA ARG A 561 6.01 -28.12 -25.63
C ARG A 561 6.30 -29.05 -26.82
N ALA A 562 5.30 -29.84 -27.22
CA ALA A 562 5.45 -30.84 -28.29
C ALA A 562 5.43 -30.20 -29.69
N ALA A 563 4.79 -29.03 -29.81
CA ALA A 563 4.85 -28.15 -30.97
C ALA A 563 6.15 -27.33 -30.98
#